data_AF-A0A536YTG1-F1
#
_entry.id   AF-A0A536YTG1-F1
#
_cell.length_a   1.000
_cell.length_b   1.000
_cell.length_c   1.000
_cell.angle_alpha   90.00
_cell.angle_beta   90.00
_cell.angle_gamma   90.00
#
_symmetry.space_group_name_H-M   'P 1'
#
loop_
_entity.id
_entity.type
_entity.pdbx_description
1 polymer ?
#
loop_
_entity_poly.entity_id
_entity_poly.type
_entity_poly.pdbx_seq_one_letter_code
_entity_poly.pdbx_strand_id
1 'polypeptide(L)'
;MGAERWPQSRADTEAVPNPIGSFFARRRFRPTLWPTLGVAALVAATVGLGNWQRHRGLEKEALREQYERAARQSPLELTGVSADAAALRFRPVRASGVFDGRRQVLIDNKVYRGRPGFDVVTPLKLASGDRYVLVDRGWIALGSYRSELPQVPPPSGAIRVEGRINLPPAHYLELKVDAGTGPVRQ
;
A
#
# COMPACT_ATOMS: atom_id res chain seq x y z
N MET A 1 -61.53 -78.81 3.77
CA MET A 1 -61.47 -77.98 2.55
C MET A 1 -62.48 -76.87 2.68
N GLY A 2 -62.04 -75.62 2.82
CA GLY A 2 -62.89 -74.44 2.92
C GLY A 2 -62.00 -73.23 3.18
N ALA A 3 -61.68 -72.50 2.12
CA ALA A 3 -60.62 -71.50 2.07
C ALA A 3 -61.00 -70.15 2.70
N GLU A 4 -60.10 -69.63 3.51
CA GLU A 4 -60.12 -68.26 4.05
C GLU A 4 -59.83 -67.23 2.95
N ARG A 5 -60.57 -66.11 2.94
CA ARG A 5 -60.20 -64.90 2.20
C ARG A 5 -60.56 -63.66 3.00
N TRP A 6 -59.55 -63.07 3.63
CA TRP A 6 -59.59 -61.73 4.22
C TRP A 6 -59.66 -60.64 3.12
N PRO A 7 -60.30 -59.49 3.37
CA PRO A 7 -60.43 -58.42 2.38
C PRO A 7 -59.11 -57.64 2.24
N GLN A 8 -58.59 -57.57 1.01
CA GLN A 8 -57.42 -56.75 0.66
C GLN A 8 -57.80 -55.26 0.70
N SER A 9 -57.43 -54.58 1.79
CA SER A 9 -57.29 -53.13 1.83
C SER A 9 -56.16 -52.72 0.89
N ARG A 10 -56.47 -52.19 -0.29
CA ARG A 10 -55.48 -51.53 -1.14
C ARG A 10 -54.97 -50.30 -0.38
N ALA A 11 -53.73 -50.36 0.07
CA ALA A 11 -52.97 -49.16 0.37
C ALA A 11 -52.69 -48.49 -0.98
N ASP A 12 -53.60 -47.60 -1.40
CA ASP A 12 -53.33 -46.65 -2.47
C ASP A 12 -52.18 -45.75 -1.98
N THR A 13 -50.96 -46.18 -2.25
CA THR A 13 -49.76 -45.39 -2.03
C THR A 13 -49.75 -44.36 -3.14
N GLU A 14 -50.49 -43.26 -2.98
CA GLU A 14 -50.33 -42.09 -3.82
C GLU A 14 -48.88 -41.64 -3.69
N ALA A 15 -48.12 -41.80 -4.77
CA ALA A 15 -46.75 -41.34 -4.84
C ALA A 15 -46.71 -39.82 -4.65
N VAL A 16 -46.31 -39.36 -3.46
CA VAL A 16 -46.11 -37.93 -3.19
C VAL A 16 -45.07 -37.41 -4.17
N PRO A 17 -45.42 -36.50 -5.11
CA PRO A 17 -44.46 -35.99 -6.06
C PRO A 17 -43.41 -35.19 -5.29
N ASN A 18 -42.15 -35.64 -5.32
CA ASN A 18 -41.03 -34.95 -4.69
C ASN A 18 -40.59 -33.76 -5.59
N PRO A 19 -40.90 -32.50 -5.24
CA PRO A 19 -40.64 -31.36 -6.12
C PRO A 19 -39.16 -30.93 -6.13
N ILE A 20 -38.32 -31.52 -5.28
CA ILE A 20 -36.92 -31.10 -5.11
C ILE A 20 -36.04 -31.66 -6.23
N GLY A 21 -36.38 -32.82 -6.81
CA GLY A 21 -35.61 -33.46 -7.87
C GLY A 21 -35.71 -32.80 -9.26
N SER A 22 -36.72 -31.96 -9.51
CA SER A 22 -37.05 -31.49 -10.87
C SER A 22 -36.50 -30.13 -11.25
N PHE A 23 -35.97 -29.32 -10.31
CA PHE A 23 -35.46 -27.99 -10.64
C PHE A 23 -34.17 -28.02 -11.47
N PHE A 24 -33.32 -29.04 -11.29
CA PHE A 24 -32.07 -29.20 -12.05
C PHE A 24 -32.22 -30.08 -13.31
N ALA A 25 -33.29 -30.87 -13.42
CA ALA A 25 -33.40 -31.93 -14.42
C ALA A 25 -33.76 -31.46 -15.85
N ARG A 26 -34.07 -30.17 -16.08
CA ARG A 26 -34.56 -29.68 -17.39
C ARG A 26 -33.91 -28.38 -17.90
N ARG A 27 -32.69 -28.05 -17.50
CA ARG A 27 -31.90 -27.04 -18.23
C ARG A 27 -30.97 -27.75 -19.22
N ARG A 28 -31.42 -27.90 -20.47
CA ARG A 28 -30.52 -28.30 -21.58
C ARG A 28 -29.53 -27.17 -21.81
N PHE A 29 -28.26 -27.38 -21.46
CA PHE A 29 -27.17 -26.47 -21.78
C PHE A 29 -27.07 -26.37 -23.32
N ARG A 30 -27.56 -25.27 -23.89
CA ARG A 30 -27.46 -24.94 -25.31
C ARG A 30 -26.61 -23.68 -25.43
N PRO A 31 -25.27 -23.82 -25.45
CA PRO A 31 -24.39 -22.66 -25.51
C PRO A 31 -24.63 -21.94 -26.84
N THR A 32 -25.30 -20.80 -26.81
CA THR A 32 -25.34 -19.87 -27.94
C THR A 32 -24.02 -19.08 -27.98
N LEU A 33 -23.66 -18.57 -29.17
CA LEU A 33 -22.37 -17.91 -29.38
C LEU A 33 -22.15 -16.72 -28.43
N TRP A 34 -23.18 -15.90 -28.22
CA TRP A 34 -23.12 -14.70 -27.37
C TRP A 34 -22.80 -14.96 -25.89
N PRO A 35 -23.53 -15.82 -25.15
CA PRO A 35 -23.16 -16.12 -23.77
C PRO A 35 -21.80 -16.84 -23.68
N THR A 36 -21.43 -17.63 -24.68
CA THR A 36 -20.11 -18.29 -24.71
C THR A 36 -18.98 -17.26 -24.84
N LEU A 37 -19.13 -16.27 -25.72
CA LEU A 37 -18.19 -15.15 -25.85
C LEU A 37 -18.14 -14.29 -24.59
N GLY A 38 -19.30 -14.04 -23.97
CA GLY A 38 -19.37 -13.31 -22.69
C GLY A 38 -18.62 -14.01 -21.57
N VAL A 39 -18.80 -15.34 -21.44
CA VAL A 39 -18.05 -16.15 -20.47
C VAL A 39 -16.56 -16.16 -20.80
N ALA A 40 -16.18 -16.30 -22.07
CA ALA A 40 -14.77 -16.28 -22.49
C ALA A 40 -14.10 -14.93 -22.16
N ALA A 41 -14.78 -13.82 -22.42
CA ALA A 41 -14.29 -12.48 -22.07
C ALA A 41 -14.16 -12.31 -20.55
N LEU A 42 -15.12 -12.80 -19.76
CA LEU A 42 -15.05 -12.78 -18.30
C LEU A 42 -13.88 -13.62 -17.78
N VAL A 43 -13.66 -14.81 -18.35
CA VAL A 43 -12.51 -15.66 -18.01
C VAL A 43 -11.20 -14.95 -18.33
N ALA A 44 -11.09 -14.34 -19.52
CA ALA A 44 -9.90 -13.57 -19.88
C ALA A 44 -9.64 -12.40 -18.93
N ALA A 45 -10.69 -11.66 -18.55
CA ALA A 45 -10.60 -10.55 -17.60
C ALA A 45 -10.17 -11.01 -16.20
N THR A 46 -10.74 -12.10 -15.69
CA THR A 46 -10.39 -12.63 -14.36
C THR A 46 -8.97 -13.19 -14.31
N VAL A 47 -8.50 -13.85 -15.38
CA VAL A 47 -7.10 -14.28 -15.51
C VAL A 47 -6.16 -13.07 -15.59
N GLY A 48 -6.51 -12.05 -16.38
CA GLY A 48 -5.75 -10.81 -16.47
C GLY A 48 -5.61 -10.10 -15.13
N LEU A 49 -6.72 -9.97 -14.38
CA LEU A 49 -6.73 -9.42 -13.04
C LEU A 49 -5.94 -10.29 -12.04
N GLY A 50 -6.04 -11.62 -12.13
CA GLY A 50 -5.25 -12.53 -11.31
C GLY A 50 -3.75 -12.36 -11.53
N ASN A 51 -3.32 -12.24 -12.77
CA ASN A 51 -1.92 -11.95 -13.12
C ASN A 51 -1.47 -10.58 -12.59
N TRP A 52 -2.33 -9.56 -12.68
CA TRP A 52 -2.04 -8.23 -12.13
C TRP A 52 -1.88 -8.28 -10.61
N GLN A 53 -2.80 -8.94 -9.90
CA GLN A 53 -2.71 -9.10 -8.45
C GLN A 53 -1.42 -9.83 -8.05
N ARG A 54 -1.05 -10.88 -8.78
CA ARG A 54 0.22 -11.61 -8.58
C ARG A 54 1.42 -10.70 -8.79
N HIS A 55 1.44 -9.93 -9.87
CA HIS A 55 2.55 -9.00 -10.17
C HIS A 55 2.71 -7.97 -9.05
N ARG A 56 1.61 -7.36 -8.59
CA ARG A 56 1.61 -6.43 -7.46
C ARG A 56 2.08 -7.09 -6.15
N GLY A 57 1.79 -8.38 -5.96
CA GLY A 57 2.33 -9.17 -4.86
C GLY A 57 3.85 -9.30 -4.93
N LEU A 58 4.37 -9.74 -6.09
CA LEU A 58 5.81 -9.91 -6.32
C LEU A 58 6.59 -8.60 -6.18
N GLU A 59 6.03 -7.47 -6.65
CA GLU A 59 6.64 -6.15 -6.45
C GLU A 59 6.81 -5.82 -4.96
N LYS A 60 5.79 -6.10 -4.15
CA LYS A 60 5.82 -5.86 -2.69
C LYS A 60 6.80 -6.79 -1.99
N GLU A 61 6.88 -8.05 -2.42
CA GLU A 61 7.84 -9.02 -1.90
C GLU A 61 9.28 -8.59 -2.21
N ALA A 62 9.55 -8.23 -3.47
CA ALA A 62 10.87 -7.74 -3.87
C ALA A 62 11.29 -6.48 -3.08
N LEU A 63 10.35 -5.55 -2.84
CA LEU A 63 10.61 -4.37 -2.02
C LEU A 63 10.91 -4.72 -0.56
N ARG A 64 10.17 -5.67 0.01
CA ARG A 64 10.39 -6.16 1.37
C ARG A 64 11.76 -6.84 1.50
N GLU A 65 12.12 -7.71 0.57
CA GLU A 65 13.43 -8.36 0.55
C GLU A 65 14.57 -7.36 0.43
N GLN A 66 14.43 -6.31 -0.38
CA GLN A 66 15.42 -5.23 -0.45
C GLN A 66 15.57 -4.52 0.90
N TYR A 67 14.46 -4.19 1.54
CA TYR A 67 14.46 -3.55 2.85
C TYR A 67 15.13 -4.42 3.93
N GLU A 68 14.81 -5.71 3.97
CA GLU A 68 15.38 -6.66 4.93
C GLU A 68 16.88 -6.89 4.70
N ARG A 69 17.30 -7.03 3.43
CA ARG A 69 18.72 -7.14 3.08
C ARG A 69 19.50 -5.91 3.51
N ALA A 70 18.97 -4.71 3.23
CA ALA A 70 19.60 -3.47 3.63
C ALA A 70 19.59 -3.27 5.16
N ALA A 71 18.53 -3.69 5.85
CA ALA A 71 18.41 -3.59 7.31
C ALA A 71 19.53 -4.34 8.07
N ARG A 72 20.02 -5.45 7.50
CA ARG A 72 21.09 -6.28 8.09
C ARG A 72 22.49 -5.70 7.88
N GLN A 73 22.64 -4.66 7.08
CA GLN A 73 23.94 -4.03 6.85
C GLN A 73 24.33 -3.14 8.02
N SER A 74 25.63 -3.07 8.33
CA SER A 74 26.14 -2.17 9.35
C SER A 74 25.84 -0.70 8.98
N PRO A 75 25.46 0.13 9.98
CA PRO A 75 25.20 1.54 9.77
C PRO A 75 26.37 2.25 9.09
N LEU A 76 26.08 3.01 8.04
CA LEU A 76 27.07 3.82 7.33
C LEU A 76 27.12 5.23 7.93
N GLU A 77 28.30 5.71 8.28
CA GLU A 77 28.50 7.12 8.64
C GLU A 77 28.50 7.99 7.37
N LEU A 78 27.58 8.95 7.29
CA LEU A 78 27.46 9.89 6.18
C LEU A 78 28.45 11.03 6.35
N THR A 79 29.70 10.79 5.92
CA THR A 79 30.82 11.71 6.12
C THR A 79 31.17 12.58 4.91
N GLY A 80 30.30 12.72 3.91
CA GLY A 80 30.64 13.50 2.71
C GLY A 80 30.85 12.67 1.44
N VAL A 81 30.66 11.35 1.51
CA VAL A 81 30.72 10.48 0.33
C VAL A 81 29.50 10.71 -0.57
N SER A 82 29.73 10.96 -1.86
CA SER A 82 28.71 10.88 -2.92
C SER A 82 28.41 9.41 -3.19
N ALA A 83 27.86 8.72 -2.19
CA ALA A 83 27.39 7.37 -2.41
C ALA A 83 26.09 7.47 -3.20
N ASP A 84 25.96 6.64 -4.23
CA ASP A 84 24.73 6.53 -5.00
C ASP A 84 23.56 6.24 -4.05
N ALA A 85 22.66 7.21 -3.91
CA ALA A 85 21.54 7.12 -2.98
C ALA A 85 20.60 5.95 -3.34
N ALA A 86 20.57 5.54 -4.61
CA ALA A 86 19.83 4.36 -5.05
C ALA A 86 20.46 3.07 -4.54
N ALA A 87 21.79 2.96 -4.62
CA ALA A 87 22.54 1.80 -4.10
C ALA A 87 22.45 1.68 -2.57
N LEU A 88 22.28 2.81 -1.86
CA LEU A 88 22.17 2.84 -0.40
C LEU A 88 20.72 2.81 0.12
N ARG A 89 19.72 2.67 -0.75
CA ARG A 89 18.31 2.69 -0.33
C ARG A 89 18.05 1.64 0.76
N PHE A 90 17.31 2.07 1.79
CA PHE A 90 16.96 1.34 3.02
C PHE A 90 18.12 1.01 3.95
N ARG A 91 19.37 1.33 3.62
CA ARG A 91 20.51 1.06 4.49
C ARG A 91 20.45 1.95 5.74
N PRO A 92 20.74 1.40 6.95
CA PRO A 92 20.92 2.20 8.15
C PRO A 92 22.09 3.17 7.99
N VAL A 93 21.90 4.41 8.41
CA VAL A 93 22.90 5.47 8.31
C VAL A 93 22.94 6.32 9.57
N ARG A 94 24.10 6.88 9.85
CA ARG A 94 24.33 7.87 10.88
C ARG A 94 24.87 9.15 10.27
N ALA A 95 24.36 10.27 10.72
CA ALA A 95 24.81 11.59 10.29
C ALA A 95 24.97 12.48 11.52
N SER A 96 26.02 13.29 11.54
CA SER A 96 26.24 14.29 12.60
C SER A 96 26.28 15.68 11.96
N GLY A 97 25.58 16.64 12.55
CA GLY A 97 25.40 17.96 11.93
C GLY A 97 24.51 18.91 12.72
N VAL A 98 24.16 20.03 12.10
CA VAL A 98 23.26 21.04 12.67
C VAL A 98 22.06 21.22 11.74
N PHE A 99 20.86 21.24 12.29
CA PHE A 99 19.64 21.46 11.50
C PHE A 99 19.51 22.91 11.04
N ASP A 100 19.17 23.12 9.77
CA ASP A 100 18.76 24.42 9.25
C ASP A 100 17.22 24.55 9.33
N GLY A 101 16.74 25.02 10.48
CA GLY A 101 15.31 25.24 10.71
C GLY A 101 14.68 26.30 9.79
N ARG A 102 15.48 27.19 9.19
CA ARG A 102 14.96 28.22 8.27
C ARG A 102 14.50 27.63 6.94
N ARG A 103 15.00 26.43 6.60
CA ARG A 103 14.67 25.69 5.38
C ARG A 103 13.83 24.45 5.66
N GLN A 104 13.15 24.39 6.80
CA GLN A 104 12.23 23.31 7.11
C GLN A 104 11.05 23.30 6.13
N VAL A 105 10.70 22.11 5.68
CA VAL A 105 9.60 21.86 4.75
C VAL A 105 8.59 20.91 5.41
N LEU A 106 7.31 21.22 5.24
CA LEU A 106 6.20 20.36 5.62
C LEU A 106 5.64 19.70 4.35
N ILE A 107 5.67 18.37 4.29
CA ILE A 107 5.06 17.62 3.20
C ILE A 107 3.61 17.30 3.57
N ASP A 108 2.67 17.84 2.81
CA ASP A 108 1.23 17.70 3.02
C ASP A 108 0.68 16.35 2.51
N ASN A 109 -0.62 16.13 2.70
CA ASN A 109 -1.38 14.97 2.24
C ASN A 109 -0.87 13.64 2.81
N LYS A 110 -0.32 13.68 4.04
CA LYS A 110 0.14 12.51 4.76
C LYS A 110 -0.91 12.06 5.75
N VAL A 111 -1.46 10.86 5.52
CA VAL A 111 -2.44 10.24 6.42
C VAL A 111 -1.73 9.21 7.28
N TYR A 112 -1.72 9.42 8.59
CA TYR A 112 -1.20 8.47 9.56
C TYR A 112 -2.32 8.04 10.51
N ARG A 113 -2.59 6.73 10.59
CA ARG A 113 -3.68 6.14 11.42
C ARG A 113 -5.03 6.84 11.22
N GLY A 114 -5.39 7.14 9.97
CA GLY A 114 -6.67 7.77 9.62
C GLY A 114 -6.75 9.28 9.89
N ARG A 115 -5.67 9.91 10.38
CA ARG A 115 -5.61 11.35 10.61
C ARG A 115 -4.76 12.02 9.53
N PRO A 116 -5.22 13.11 8.88
CA PRO A 116 -4.40 13.89 7.97
C PRO A 116 -3.36 14.70 8.76
N GLY A 117 -2.23 14.98 8.12
CA GLY A 117 -1.12 15.72 8.72
C GLY A 117 0.01 15.94 7.74
N PHE A 118 1.16 16.32 8.30
CA PHE A 118 2.36 16.69 7.55
C PHE A 118 3.55 15.84 7.97
N ASP A 119 4.40 15.45 7.03
CA ASP A 119 5.76 14.99 7.36
C ASP A 119 6.67 16.22 7.50
N VAL A 120 7.44 16.27 8.59
CA VAL A 120 8.36 17.37 8.88
C VAL A 120 9.74 17.01 8.35
N VAL A 121 10.15 17.64 7.24
CA VAL A 121 11.47 17.42 6.65
C VAL A 121 12.36 18.62 6.91
N THR A 122 13.50 18.40 7.56
CA THR A 122 14.46 19.47 7.88
C THR A 122 15.83 19.16 7.30
N PRO A 123 16.46 20.09 6.56
CA PRO A 123 17.83 19.93 6.12
C PRO A 123 18.80 19.89 7.32
N LEU A 124 19.63 18.86 7.37
CA LEU A 124 20.75 18.73 8.29
C LEU A 124 22.04 19.07 7.55
N LYS A 125 22.72 20.15 7.96
CA LYS A 125 24.07 20.47 7.48
C LYS A 125 25.05 19.51 8.15
N LEU A 126 25.73 18.67 7.36
CA LEU A 126 26.68 17.71 7.89
C LEU A 126 27.89 18.41 8.52
N ALA A 127 28.43 17.86 9.61
CA ALA A 127 29.62 18.40 10.26
C ALA A 127 30.90 18.17 9.44
N SER A 128 30.91 17.18 8.55
CA SER A 128 32.07 16.77 7.76
C SER A 128 32.27 17.59 6.47
N GLY A 129 31.39 18.55 6.15
CA GLY A 129 31.50 19.39 4.96
C GLY A 129 30.26 20.24 4.69
N ASP A 130 30.20 20.90 3.54
CA ASP A 130 29.11 21.85 3.21
C ASP A 130 27.86 21.20 2.57
N ARG A 131 27.67 19.89 2.77
CA ARG A 131 26.52 19.17 2.20
C ARG A 131 25.37 19.11 3.18
N TYR A 132 24.15 19.12 2.62
CA TYR A 132 22.91 19.00 3.36
C TYR A 132 22.27 17.64 3.08
N VAL A 133 21.71 17.03 4.11
CA VAL A 133 20.88 15.82 4.00
C VAL A 133 19.48 16.18 4.46
N LEU A 134 18.47 15.84 3.66
CA LEU A 134 17.08 15.98 4.07
C LEU A 134 16.75 14.89 5.08
N VAL A 135 16.37 15.28 6.29
CA VAL A 135 15.98 14.36 7.35
C VAL A 135 14.48 14.48 7.55
N ASP A 136 13.78 13.37 7.32
CA ASP A 136 12.40 13.20 7.75
C ASP A 136 12.38 13.01 9.28
N ARG A 137 11.81 13.98 10.00
CA ARG A 137 11.69 14.01 11.46
C ARG A 137 10.38 13.40 11.95
N GLY A 138 9.56 12.87 11.05
CA GLY A 138 8.31 12.20 11.34
C GLY A 138 7.08 13.04 11.03
N TRP A 139 5.94 12.48 11.43
CA TRP A 139 4.62 12.99 11.09
C TRP A 139 3.99 13.78 12.23
N ILE A 140 3.30 14.87 11.89
CA ILE A 140 2.49 15.66 12.81
C ILE A 140 1.06 15.83 12.28
N ALA A 141 0.08 15.73 13.17
CA ALA A 141 -1.32 15.88 12.81
C ALA A 141 -1.62 17.30 12.30
N LEU A 142 -2.52 17.39 11.33
CA LEU A 142 -3.14 18.65 10.93
C LEU A 142 -3.92 19.20 12.13
N GLY A 143 -3.75 20.49 12.41
CA GLY A 143 -4.52 21.20 13.44
C GLY A 143 -6.00 21.36 13.05
N SER A 144 -6.72 22.18 13.80
CA SER A 144 -8.14 22.47 13.54
C SER A 144 -8.36 23.13 12.17
N TYR A 145 -7.38 23.92 11.71
CA TYR A 145 -7.45 24.64 10.44
C TYR A 145 -6.20 24.37 9.59
N ARG A 146 -6.39 24.25 8.27
CA ARG A 146 -5.28 24.02 7.32
C ARG A 146 -4.35 25.24 7.17
N SER A 147 -4.84 26.42 7.54
CA SER A 147 -4.06 27.66 7.59
C SER A 147 -3.09 27.73 8.77
N GLU A 148 -3.32 26.92 9.81
CA GLU A 148 -2.47 26.85 10.98
C GLU A 148 -1.41 25.77 10.80
N LEU A 149 -0.21 26.18 10.38
CA LEU A 149 0.90 25.26 10.23
C LEU A 149 1.51 24.94 11.60
N PRO A 150 1.77 23.66 11.90
CA PRO A 150 2.39 23.27 13.15
C PRO A 150 3.82 23.80 13.22
N GLN A 151 4.16 24.47 14.32
CA GLN A 151 5.53 24.93 14.58
C GLN A 151 6.31 23.83 15.30
N VAL A 152 7.16 23.13 14.57
CA VAL A 152 8.03 22.07 15.10
C VAL A 152 9.49 22.52 14.95
N PRO A 153 10.04 23.31 15.91
CA PRO A 153 11.43 23.73 15.82
C PRO A 153 12.38 22.52 15.84
N PRO A 154 13.46 22.52 15.05
CA PRO A 154 14.49 21.52 15.18
C PRO A 154 15.28 21.68 16.48
N PRO A 155 15.84 20.59 17.02
CA PRO A 155 16.76 20.69 18.14
C PRO A 155 17.94 21.59 17.77
N SER A 156 18.33 22.46 18.69
CA SER A 156 19.45 23.39 18.52
C SER A 156 20.79 22.71 18.76
N GLY A 157 21.80 23.10 17.98
CA GLY A 157 23.18 22.63 18.15
C GLY A 157 23.53 21.40 17.32
N ALA A 158 24.73 20.87 17.55
CA ALA A 158 25.23 19.69 16.86
C ALA A 158 24.55 18.43 17.40
N ILE A 159 23.92 17.67 16.52
CA ILE A 159 23.21 16.44 16.85
C ILE A 159 23.68 15.29 15.95
N ARG A 160 23.67 14.09 16.51
CA ARG A 160 23.82 12.84 15.75
C ARG A 160 22.44 12.23 15.54
N VAL A 161 22.10 11.98 14.28
CA VAL A 161 20.86 11.31 13.88
C VAL A 161 21.18 9.95 13.31
N GLU A 162 20.32 8.98 13.59
CA GLU A 162 20.34 7.65 13.00
C GLU A 162 19.03 7.45 12.23
N GLY A 163 19.11 6.89 11.04
CA GLY A 163 17.97 6.73 10.16
C GLY A 163 18.26 5.77 9.03
N ARG A 164 17.44 5.82 7.98
CA ARG A 164 17.60 4.98 6.80
C ARG A 164 17.51 5.86 5.56
N ILE A 165 18.33 5.57 4.55
CA ILE A 165 18.22 6.28 3.29
C ILE A 165 16.94 5.85 2.58
N ASN A 166 16.18 6.80 2.08
CA ASN A 166 15.10 6.54 1.15
C ASN A 166 15.21 7.53 -0.01
N LEU A 167 14.72 7.11 -1.17
CA LEU A 167 14.61 7.99 -2.32
C LEU A 167 13.25 8.69 -2.27
N PRO A 168 13.19 9.99 -2.61
CA PRO A 168 11.89 10.63 -2.84
C PRO A 168 11.17 9.90 -3.99
N PRO A 169 9.83 9.82 -3.94
CA PRO A 169 9.06 9.20 -5.01
C PRO A 169 9.32 9.92 -6.35
N ALA A 170 9.53 9.14 -7.41
CA ALA A 170 9.85 9.66 -8.75
C ALA A 170 8.69 10.41 -9.42
N HIS A 171 7.47 10.22 -8.93
CA HIS A 171 6.26 10.84 -9.45
C HIS A 171 5.67 11.75 -8.37
N TYR A 172 5.87 13.06 -8.53
CA TYR A 172 5.10 14.07 -7.82
C TYR A 172 4.20 14.78 -8.84
N LEU A 173 2.95 15.01 -8.46
CA LEU A 173 2.02 15.82 -9.23
C LEU A 173 2.08 17.23 -8.66
N GLU A 174 2.87 18.08 -9.30
CA GLU A 174 2.93 19.50 -8.95
C GLU A 174 1.73 20.21 -9.59
N LEU A 175 0.71 20.50 -8.77
CA LEU A 175 -0.51 21.17 -9.23
C LEU A 175 -0.29 22.67 -9.54
N LYS A 176 0.91 23.21 -9.29
CA LYS A 176 1.29 24.60 -9.59
C LYS A 176 2.80 24.71 -9.86
N VAL A 177 3.18 25.06 -11.09
CA VAL A 177 4.58 25.17 -11.58
C VAL A 177 5.39 26.29 -10.91
N ASP A 178 4.73 27.21 -10.21
CA ASP A 178 5.43 28.20 -9.38
C ASP A 178 5.76 27.56 -8.03
N ALA A 179 7.05 27.33 -7.78
CA ALA A 179 7.58 26.92 -6.49
C ALA A 179 7.04 27.84 -5.39
N GLY A 180 5.95 27.41 -4.72
CA GLY A 180 5.29 28.22 -3.72
C GLY A 180 6.29 28.75 -2.70
N THR A 181 6.25 30.05 -2.43
CA THR A 181 7.16 30.76 -1.51
C THR A 181 6.92 30.37 -0.04
N GLY A 182 6.16 29.31 0.22
CA GLY A 182 5.77 28.85 1.55
C GLY A 182 6.52 27.58 2.00
N PRO A 183 6.47 27.26 3.29
CA PRO A 183 7.13 26.09 3.87
C PRO A 183 6.42 24.76 3.54
N VAL A 184 5.28 24.78 2.87
CA VAL A 184 4.47 23.57 2.55
C VAL A 184 4.74 23.11 1.14
N ARG A 185 4.95 21.79 0.95
CA ARG A 185 5.08 21.13 -0.35
C ARG A 185 4.08 19.96 -0.44
N GLN A 186 3.49 19.76 -1.62
CA GLN A 186 2.53 18.68 -1.91
C GLN A 186 3.20 17.52 -2.65
#